data_AF-A0A9N9U7X6-F1
#
_entry.id   AF-A0A9N9U7X6-F1
#
_cell.length_a   1.000
_cell.length_b   1.000
_cell.length_c   1.000
_cell.angle_alpha   90.00
_cell.angle_beta   90.00
_cell.angle_gamma   90.00
#
_symmetry.space_group_name_H-M   'P 1'
#
loop_
_entity.id
_entity.type
_entity.pdbx_description
1 polymer ?
#
loop_
_entity_poly.entity_id
_entity_poly.type
_entity_poly.pdbx_seq_one_letter_code
_entity_poly.pdbx_strand_id
1 'polypeptide(L)'
;MARIFLTGASGYIGGDFLHLLNKLHPEYQVKALVRGAAKIEAVKKAFDSNQVQVVEGDLDDSSLISRQTSGADIVINLAASGHLQSVEAIHKALSARSRDPSSPYWIQISGGSVVAAAEVTDKTRISGTGSDVTWDDLRDIDALKTFIKKYPYRKVDNYMLDVATTTPHINTAVVIPPMIYGPGRGPVNQRSVQLPNLARETLKRRRAFQVGPGESRWSSIHVRDLSQIIVRLVEKAVEGRKEENLWGPRGLYFTGVGELSLSEISTRIASAAASANLLSDNSVEELDADQFESLLPHGNVLYGTNVRYGASRARRHLDWEPKEENLEETISATVQAEAKNLGLLHTSESPNHL
;
A
#
# COMPACT_ATOMS: atom_id res chain seq x y z
N MET A 1 -5.35 -4.83 -27.11
CA MET A 1 -5.51 -5.61 -25.87
C MET A 1 -4.26 -5.38 -25.03
N ALA A 2 -4.39 -4.89 -23.79
CA ALA A 2 -3.24 -4.57 -22.96
C ALA A 2 -2.68 -5.83 -22.29
N ARG A 3 -1.35 -6.02 -22.38
CA ARG A 3 -0.64 -7.09 -21.68
C ARG A 3 0.01 -6.53 -20.43
N ILE A 4 -0.36 -7.07 -19.28
CA ILE A 4 0.06 -6.57 -17.97
C ILE A 4 0.92 -7.63 -17.30
N PHE A 5 2.09 -7.24 -16.80
CA PHE A 5 2.86 -8.06 -15.87
C PHE A 5 2.67 -7.51 -14.45
N LEU A 6 2.09 -8.31 -13.57
CA LEU A 6 1.76 -7.94 -12.19
C LEU A 6 2.58 -8.76 -11.20
N THR A 7 3.31 -8.08 -10.31
CA THR A 7 3.83 -8.71 -9.09
C THR A 7 2.94 -8.36 -7.89
N GLY A 8 2.88 -9.26 -6.92
CA GLY A 8 2.13 -9.01 -5.69
C GLY A 8 0.63 -9.30 -5.81
N ALA A 9 0.22 -10.07 -6.82
CA ALA A 9 -1.18 -10.48 -7.03
C ALA A 9 -1.81 -11.26 -5.86
N SER A 10 -0.99 -11.96 -5.06
CA SER A 10 -1.43 -12.63 -3.84
C SER A 10 -1.31 -11.77 -2.57
N GLY A 11 -0.89 -10.51 -2.71
CA GLY A 11 -0.76 -9.55 -1.62
C GLY A 11 -2.07 -8.81 -1.35
N TYR A 12 -2.06 -7.95 -0.33
CA TYR A 12 -3.24 -7.18 0.08
C TYR A 12 -3.65 -6.15 -0.99
N ILE A 13 -2.72 -5.28 -1.39
CA ILE A 13 -2.95 -4.27 -2.43
C ILE A 13 -3.15 -4.94 -3.80
N GLY A 14 -2.18 -5.77 -4.21
CA GLY A 14 -2.21 -6.37 -5.55
C GLY A 14 -3.36 -7.35 -5.77
N GLY A 15 -3.83 -8.03 -4.72
CA GLY A 15 -5.00 -8.90 -4.81
C GLY A 15 -6.30 -8.12 -4.97
N ASP A 16 -6.50 -7.03 -4.22
CA ASP A 16 -7.68 -6.17 -4.39
C ASP A 16 -7.66 -5.44 -5.75
N PHE A 17 -6.50 -4.94 -6.17
CA PHE A 17 -6.30 -4.35 -7.49
C PHE A 17 -6.64 -5.34 -8.60
N LEU A 18 -6.11 -6.56 -8.55
CA LEU A 18 -6.36 -7.57 -9.58
C LEU A 18 -7.84 -7.96 -9.65
N HIS A 19 -8.51 -8.08 -8.50
CA HIS A 19 -9.95 -8.30 -8.44
C HIS A 19 -10.72 -7.18 -9.15
N LEU A 20 -10.39 -5.92 -8.86
CA LEU A 20 -11.06 -4.77 -9.47
C LEU A 20 -10.77 -4.67 -10.97
N LEU A 21 -9.51 -4.80 -11.36
CA LEU A 21 -9.08 -4.73 -12.76
C LEU A 21 -9.79 -5.80 -13.60
N ASN A 22 -9.82 -7.04 -13.13
CA ASN A 22 -10.45 -8.12 -13.90
C ASN A 22 -11.96 -7.92 -14.06
N LYS A 23 -12.61 -7.31 -13.06
CA LYS A 23 -14.04 -6.99 -13.13
C LYS A 23 -14.34 -5.87 -14.13
N LEU A 24 -13.51 -4.83 -14.18
CA LEU A 24 -13.72 -3.65 -15.02
C LEU A 24 -13.22 -3.85 -16.45
N HIS A 25 -12.13 -4.60 -16.61
CA HIS A 25 -11.44 -4.81 -17.88
C HIS A 25 -11.20 -6.30 -18.14
N PRO A 26 -12.26 -7.10 -18.36
CA PRO A 26 -12.13 -8.52 -18.70
C PRO A 26 -11.37 -8.75 -20.01
N GLU A 27 -11.16 -7.70 -20.82
CA GLU A 27 -10.36 -7.71 -22.02
C GLU A 27 -8.85 -7.59 -21.78
N TYR A 28 -8.39 -7.21 -20.58
CA TYR A 28 -6.94 -7.11 -20.30
C TYR A 28 -6.35 -8.47 -19.94
N GLN A 29 -5.14 -8.74 -20.42
CA GLN A 29 -4.41 -9.96 -20.08
C GLN A 29 -3.39 -9.68 -19.00
N VAL A 30 -3.47 -10.40 -17.89
CA VAL A 30 -2.56 -10.27 -16.75
C VAL A 30 -1.72 -11.52 -16.62
N LYS A 31 -0.40 -11.36 -16.58
CA LYS A 31 0.54 -12.36 -16.08
C LYS A 31 0.90 -12.01 -14.64
N ALA A 32 0.44 -12.82 -13.70
CA ALA A 32 0.59 -12.59 -12.27
C ALA A 32 1.72 -13.44 -11.69
N LEU A 33 2.80 -12.81 -11.22
CA LEU A 33 3.87 -13.49 -10.50
C LEU A 33 3.41 -13.87 -9.09
N VAL A 34 3.39 -15.16 -8.78
CA VAL A 34 2.94 -15.69 -7.48
C VAL A 34 3.90 -16.78 -7.00
N ARG A 35 4.27 -16.71 -5.71
CA ARG A 35 5.06 -17.75 -5.02
C ARG A 35 4.21 -18.57 -4.06
N GLY A 36 4.44 -19.88 -4.05
CA GLY A 36 3.84 -20.84 -3.12
C GLY A 36 2.56 -21.48 -3.64
N ALA A 37 2.53 -22.82 -3.65
CA ALA A 37 1.47 -23.63 -4.24
C ALA A 37 0.05 -23.24 -3.80
N ALA A 38 -0.17 -23.07 -2.49
CA ALA A 38 -1.51 -22.70 -1.98
C ALA A 38 -2.00 -21.34 -2.51
N LYS A 39 -1.10 -20.36 -2.66
CA LYS A 39 -1.45 -19.04 -3.20
C LYS A 39 -1.69 -19.10 -4.71
N ILE A 40 -0.88 -19.88 -5.42
CA ILE A 40 -1.04 -20.13 -6.86
C ILE A 40 -2.42 -20.73 -7.14
N GLU A 41 -2.80 -21.78 -6.40
CA GLU A 41 -4.11 -22.43 -6.58
C GLU A 41 -5.26 -21.51 -6.21
N ALA A 42 -5.14 -20.70 -5.15
CA ALA A 42 -6.14 -19.70 -4.80
C ALA A 42 -6.35 -18.66 -5.91
N VAL A 43 -5.26 -18.18 -6.54
CA VAL A 43 -5.35 -17.23 -7.65
C VAL A 43 -5.95 -17.88 -8.91
N LYS A 44 -5.51 -19.09 -9.28
CA LYS A 44 -6.07 -19.84 -10.43
C LYS A 44 -7.56 -20.13 -10.26
N LYS A 45 -8.01 -20.44 -9.04
CA LYS A 45 -9.42 -20.70 -8.75
C LYS A 45 -10.29 -19.43 -8.86
N ALA A 46 -9.72 -18.27 -8.57
CA ALA A 46 -10.46 -17.02 -8.49
C ALA A 46 -10.65 -16.32 -9.85
N PHE A 47 -9.83 -16.62 -10.85
CA PHE A 47 -9.79 -15.88 -12.12
C PHE A 47 -9.77 -16.83 -13.32
N ASP A 48 -10.38 -16.40 -14.43
CA ASP A 48 -10.30 -17.12 -15.70
C ASP A 48 -8.85 -17.14 -16.21
N SER A 49 -8.34 -18.33 -16.53
CA SER A 49 -6.99 -18.55 -17.07
C SER A 49 -6.71 -17.84 -18.41
N ASN A 50 -7.76 -17.48 -19.16
CA ASN A 50 -7.63 -16.68 -20.38
C ASN A 50 -7.37 -15.19 -20.09
N GLN A 51 -7.73 -14.72 -18.89
CA GLN A 51 -7.55 -13.34 -18.43
C GLN A 51 -6.33 -13.21 -17.52
N VAL A 52 -6.19 -14.11 -16.54
CA VAL A 52 -5.13 -14.10 -15.55
C VAL A 52 -4.32 -15.40 -15.63
N GLN A 53 -3.10 -15.28 -16.15
CA GLN A 53 -2.13 -16.38 -16.18
C GLN A 53 -1.20 -16.27 -14.97
N VAL A 54 -1.15 -17.32 -14.14
CA VAL A 54 -0.19 -17.37 -13.03
C VAL A 54 1.18 -17.75 -13.56
N VAL A 55 2.17 -16.94 -13.20
CA VAL A 55 3.58 -17.19 -13.40
C VAL A 55 4.16 -17.58 -12.05
N GLU A 56 4.57 -18.84 -11.91
CA GLU A 56 5.21 -19.32 -10.68
C GLU A 56 6.64 -18.80 -10.58
N GLY A 57 6.95 -18.15 -9.45
CA GLY A 57 8.28 -17.62 -9.16
C GLY A 57 8.25 -16.56 -8.06
N ASP A 58 9.42 -16.02 -7.72
CA ASP A 58 9.58 -15.00 -6.70
C ASP A 58 10.32 -13.76 -7.25
N LEU A 59 10.59 -12.80 -6.36
CA LEU A 59 11.22 -11.53 -6.73
C LEU A 59 12.73 -11.66 -6.98
N ASP A 60 13.36 -12.75 -6.53
CA ASP A 60 14.79 -13.00 -6.66
C ASP A 60 15.13 -13.58 -8.05
N ASP A 61 14.15 -14.19 -8.74
CA ASP A 61 14.30 -14.64 -10.14
C ASP A 61 14.26 -13.46 -11.13
N SER A 62 15.39 -12.77 -11.21
CA SER A 62 15.59 -11.65 -12.13
C SER A 62 15.41 -12.05 -13.60
N SER A 63 15.73 -13.30 -13.95
CA SER A 63 15.61 -13.81 -15.33
C SER A 63 14.15 -13.93 -15.75
N LEU A 64 13.31 -14.44 -14.85
CA LEU A 64 11.87 -14.55 -15.02
C LEU A 64 11.22 -13.18 -15.09
N ILE A 65 11.57 -12.28 -14.15
CA ILE A 65 11.06 -10.91 -14.13
C ILE A 65 11.39 -10.20 -15.46
N SER A 66 12.64 -10.26 -15.92
CA SER A 66 13.02 -9.64 -17.18
C SER A 66 12.25 -10.22 -18.37
N ARG A 67 12.11 -11.55 -18.45
CA ARG A 67 11.36 -12.21 -19.52
C ARG A 67 9.89 -11.82 -19.55
N GLN A 68 9.20 -11.80 -18.41
CA GLN A 68 7.79 -11.38 -18.37
C GLN A 68 7.62 -9.89 -18.65
N THR A 69 8.54 -9.07 -18.15
CA THR A 69 8.57 -7.62 -18.39
C THR A 69 8.70 -7.29 -19.88
N SER A 70 9.60 -7.95 -20.61
CA SER A 70 9.78 -7.70 -22.04
C SER A 70 8.54 -7.99 -22.89
N GLY A 71 7.64 -8.87 -22.40
CA GLY A 71 6.40 -9.22 -23.08
C GLY A 71 5.17 -8.39 -22.69
N ALA A 72 5.31 -7.47 -21.73
CA ALA A 72 4.19 -6.67 -21.19
C ALA A 72 4.19 -5.25 -21.74
N ASP A 73 3.01 -4.67 -21.94
CA ASP A 73 2.84 -3.26 -22.28
C ASP A 73 2.90 -2.39 -21.00
N ILE A 74 2.40 -2.94 -19.90
CA ILE A 74 2.35 -2.30 -18.58
C ILE A 74 2.93 -3.25 -17.54
N VAL A 75 3.92 -2.77 -16.77
CA VAL A 75 4.46 -3.48 -15.61
C VAL A 75 3.90 -2.84 -14.34
N ILE A 76 3.34 -3.65 -13.45
CA ILE A 76 2.78 -3.21 -12.18
C ILE A 76 3.47 -3.98 -11.06
N ASN A 77 4.33 -3.31 -10.31
CA ASN A 77 5.11 -3.92 -9.24
C ASN A 77 4.53 -3.53 -7.88
N LEU A 78 3.67 -4.38 -7.33
CA LEU A 78 2.98 -4.16 -6.04
C LEU A 78 3.47 -5.10 -4.93
N ALA A 79 4.46 -5.95 -5.20
CA ALA A 79 4.89 -7.00 -4.26
C ALA A 79 5.69 -6.47 -3.07
N ALA A 80 6.56 -5.47 -3.29
CA ALA A 80 7.43 -4.91 -2.26
C ALA A 80 7.91 -3.51 -2.65
N SER A 81 7.99 -2.60 -1.68
CA SER A 81 8.53 -1.25 -1.85
C SER A 81 10.05 -1.17 -1.70
N GLY A 82 10.69 -2.21 -1.14
CA GLY A 82 12.13 -2.22 -0.82
C GLY A 82 12.99 -3.20 -1.63
N HIS A 83 12.40 -3.93 -2.58
CA HIS A 83 13.10 -5.01 -3.29
C HIS A 83 13.82 -4.48 -4.55
N LEU A 84 15.04 -3.96 -4.35
CA LEU A 84 15.81 -3.30 -5.42
C LEU A 84 16.12 -4.21 -6.61
N GLN A 85 16.49 -5.47 -6.38
CA GLN A 85 16.86 -6.40 -7.44
C GLN A 85 15.74 -6.60 -8.47
N SER A 86 14.48 -6.72 -8.03
CA SER A 86 13.34 -6.84 -8.95
C SER A 86 13.11 -5.56 -9.76
N VAL A 87 13.33 -4.39 -9.13
CA VAL A 87 13.18 -3.08 -9.77
C VAL A 87 14.26 -2.88 -10.83
N GLU A 88 15.51 -3.29 -10.56
CA GLU A 88 16.61 -3.30 -11.52
C GLU A 88 16.35 -4.25 -12.69
N ALA A 89 15.83 -5.46 -12.43
CA ALA A 89 15.49 -6.43 -13.46
C ALA A 89 14.35 -5.93 -14.39
N ILE A 90 13.35 -5.23 -13.84
CA ILE A 90 12.30 -4.56 -14.61
C ILE A 90 12.91 -3.45 -15.47
N HIS A 91 13.68 -2.55 -14.87
CA HIS A 91 14.29 -1.43 -15.59
C HIS A 91 15.15 -1.94 -16.77
N LYS A 92 16.07 -2.88 -16.52
CA LYS A 92 16.92 -3.47 -17.56
C LYS A 92 16.12 -4.03 -18.73
N ALA A 93 15.02 -4.75 -18.44
CA ALA A 93 14.18 -5.34 -19.47
C ALA A 93 13.38 -4.30 -20.26
N LEU A 94 12.90 -3.24 -19.61
CA LEU A 94 12.21 -2.13 -20.28
C LEU A 94 13.17 -1.28 -21.13
N SER A 95 14.36 -0.97 -20.63
CA SER A 95 15.38 -0.21 -21.38
C SER A 95 15.90 -0.94 -22.61
N ALA A 96 15.93 -2.28 -22.57
CA ALA A 96 16.38 -3.11 -23.68
C ALA A 96 15.34 -3.25 -24.80
N ARG A 97 14.09 -2.83 -24.59
CA ARG A 97 13.09 -2.83 -25.67
C ARG A 97 13.56 -1.85 -26.74
N SER A 98 13.62 -2.34 -27.98
CA SER A 98 13.72 -1.47 -29.15
C SER A 98 12.66 -0.38 -29.06
N ARG A 99 12.99 0.84 -29.51
CA ARG A 99 12.06 1.98 -29.58
C ARG A 99 10.89 1.65 -30.53
N ASP A 100 9.97 0.83 -30.05
CA ASP A 100 8.67 0.56 -30.64
C ASP A 100 7.83 1.85 -30.53
N PRO A 101 6.82 2.10 -31.38
CA PRO A 101 6.04 3.33 -31.33
C PRO A 101 5.32 3.56 -29.99
N SER A 102 5.10 2.53 -29.16
CA SER A 102 4.53 2.64 -27.82
C SER A 102 5.60 2.54 -26.72
N SER A 103 5.78 3.64 -25.98
CA SER A 103 6.61 3.69 -24.77
C SER A 103 6.03 2.80 -23.67
N PRO A 104 6.81 1.93 -23.01
CA PRO A 104 6.29 1.06 -21.95
C PRO A 104 5.87 1.85 -20.71
N TYR A 105 4.92 1.30 -19.94
CA TYR A 105 4.46 1.88 -18.68
C TYR A 105 4.89 1.04 -17.49
N TRP A 106 5.26 1.71 -16.40
CA TRP A 106 5.68 1.06 -15.17
C TRP A 106 5.06 1.74 -13.95
N ILE A 107 4.18 1.03 -13.25
CA ILE A 107 3.60 1.44 -11.98
C ILE A 107 4.33 0.71 -10.84
N GLN A 108 4.92 1.47 -9.92
CA GLN A 108 5.72 0.97 -8.80
C GLN A 108 5.07 1.36 -7.47
N ILE A 109 4.93 0.42 -6.54
CA ILE A 109 4.51 0.75 -5.17
C ILE A 109 5.70 1.26 -4.33
N SER A 110 5.44 2.25 -3.49
CA SER A 110 6.30 2.74 -2.41
C SER A 110 5.52 2.66 -1.09
N GLY A 111 5.87 3.45 -0.08
CA GLY A 111 5.13 3.54 1.17
C GLY A 111 5.30 4.89 1.84
N GLY A 112 4.26 5.34 2.54
CA GLY A 112 4.16 6.68 3.13
C GLY A 112 5.28 7.04 4.11
N SER A 113 5.98 6.06 4.67
CA SER A 113 7.21 6.29 5.45
C SER A 113 8.32 7.01 4.67
N VAL A 114 8.16 7.18 3.35
CA VAL A 114 9.03 8.02 2.53
C VAL A 114 9.10 9.46 3.03
N VAL A 115 7.98 10.06 3.49
CA VAL A 115 7.98 11.44 4.02
C VAL A 115 8.39 11.50 5.50
N ALA A 116 8.35 10.36 6.20
CA ALA A 116 8.85 10.22 7.56
C ALA A 116 10.38 10.02 7.62
N ALA A 117 11.09 10.06 6.49
CA ALA A 117 12.51 9.69 6.44
C ALA A 117 13.43 10.56 7.32
N ALA A 118 13.10 11.85 7.45
CA ALA A 118 13.76 12.76 8.39
C ALA A 118 13.61 12.27 9.83
N GLU A 119 12.38 11.98 10.24
CA GLU A 119 12.05 11.51 11.58
C GLU A 119 12.70 10.17 11.91
N VAL A 120 12.76 9.25 10.94
CA VAL A 120 13.38 7.93 11.12
C VAL A 120 14.90 8.04 11.35
N THR A 121 15.55 9.06 10.81
CA THR A 121 17.02 9.24 10.93
C THR A 121 17.43 10.16 12.07
N ASP A 122 16.49 10.94 12.60
CA ASP A 122 16.71 11.82 13.73
C ASP A 122 16.70 11.03 15.06
N LYS A 123 17.88 10.85 15.65
CA LYS A 123 18.06 10.18 16.95
C LYS A 123 17.61 11.02 18.15
N THR A 124 17.37 12.32 17.95
CA THR A 124 16.91 13.24 19.00
C THR A 124 15.39 13.35 19.06
N ARG A 125 14.70 12.82 18.05
CA ARG A 125 13.25 12.80 17.97
C ARG A 125 12.65 11.96 19.09
N ILE A 126 11.62 12.50 19.71
CA ILE A 126 10.76 11.77 20.64
C ILE A 126 9.66 11.08 19.83
N SER A 127 9.58 9.76 19.90
CA SER A 127 8.57 9.01 19.16
C SER A 127 7.16 9.34 19.63
N GLY A 128 6.23 9.47 18.69
CA GLY A 128 4.84 9.80 18.97
C GLY A 128 4.53 11.30 19.03
N THR A 129 5.51 12.21 18.90
CA THR A 129 5.23 13.65 18.84
C THR A 129 4.59 14.05 17.51
N GLY A 130 3.68 15.03 17.57
CA GLY A 130 3.05 15.61 16.38
C GLY A 130 4.02 16.41 15.51
N SER A 131 3.67 16.61 14.25
CA SER A 131 4.36 17.49 13.32
C SER A 131 3.37 18.21 12.42
N ASP A 132 3.58 19.50 12.18
CA ASP A 132 2.78 20.32 11.25
C ASP A 132 3.22 20.21 9.79
N VAL A 133 4.29 19.46 9.52
CA VAL A 133 4.78 19.25 8.15
C VAL A 133 3.77 18.41 7.37
N THR A 134 3.28 18.97 6.26
CA THR A 134 2.38 18.30 5.31
C THR A 134 2.97 18.37 3.91
N TRP A 135 2.67 17.37 3.09
CA TRP A 135 3.12 17.31 1.70
C TRP A 135 1.95 17.25 0.73
N ASP A 136 2.12 17.86 -0.44
CA ASP A 136 1.18 17.76 -1.56
C ASP A 136 1.90 17.28 -2.83
N ASP A 137 1.37 16.25 -3.48
CA ASP A 137 2.00 15.62 -4.64
C ASP A 137 1.81 16.35 -5.97
N LEU A 138 1.08 17.47 -5.98
CA LEU A 138 1.04 18.42 -7.09
C LEU A 138 1.99 19.59 -6.83
N ARG A 139 1.79 20.28 -5.72
CA ARG A 139 2.48 21.54 -5.39
C ARG A 139 3.93 21.31 -5.02
N ASP A 140 4.20 20.26 -4.23
CA ASP A 140 5.49 20.08 -3.56
C ASP A 140 6.37 19.03 -4.25
N ILE A 141 6.01 18.58 -5.45
CA ILE A 141 6.64 17.43 -6.12
C ILE A 141 8.16 17.56 -6.33
N ASP A 142 8.67 18.76 -6.65
CA ASP A 142 10.11 18.99 -6.84
C ASP A 142 10.85 19.02 -5.49
N ALA A 143 10.23 19.58 -4.45
CA ALA A 143 10.73 19.52 -3.09
C ALA A 143 10.73 18.08 -2.55
N LEU A 144 9.70 17.29 -2.87
CA LEU A 144 9.59 15.89 -2.48
C LEU A 144 10.71 15.04 -3.09
N LYS A 145 11.00 15.20 -4.39
CA LYS A 145 12.13 14.51 -5.04
C LYS A 145 13.46 14.86 -4.38
N THR A 146 13.67 16.14 -4.10
CA THR A 146 14.88 16.62 -3.40
C THR A 146 14.97 16.04 -1.99
N PHE A 147 13.85 15.96 -1.27
CA PHE A 147 13.76 15.38 0.05
C PHE A 147 14.13 13.88 0.04
N ILE A 148 13.53 13.09 -0.87
CA ILE A 148 13.81 11.65 -0.99
C ILE A 148 15.31 11.39 -1.25
N LYS A 149 15.93 12.20 -2.10
CA LYS A 149 17.37 12.10 -2.44
C LYS A 149 18.31 12.35 -1.25
N LYS A 150 17.84 13.00 -0.17
CA LYS A 150 18.61 13.16 1.07
C LYS A 150 18.75 11.86 1.87
N TYR A 151 17.96 10.83 1.55
CA TYR A 151 17.90 9.58 2.32
C TYR A 151 18.27 8.36 1.44
N PRO A 152 19.57 8.05 1.26
CA PRO A 152 20.03 6.97 0.39
C PRO A 152 19.51 5.57 0.74
N TYR A 153 19.08 5.36 1.99
CA TYR A 153 18.47 4.09 2.41
C TYR A 153 17.10 3.84 1.73
N ARG A 154 16.45 4.87 1.18
CA ARG A 154 15.27 4.77 0.30
C ARG A 154 15.70 4.33 -1.11
N LYS A 155 16.32 3.16 -1.21
CA LYS A 155 17.00 2.69 -2.43
C LYS A 155 16.07 2.62 -3.64
N VAL A 156 14.91 1.98 -3.50
CA VAL A 156 13.94 1.84 -4.60
C VAL A 156 13.36 3.19 -5.00
N ASP A 157 12.96 4.04 -4.06
CA ASP A 157 12.44 5.37 -4.39
C ASP A 157 13.46 6.19 -5.17
N ASN A 158 14.71 6.24 -4.68
CA ASN A 158 15.80 6.96 -5.35
C ASN A 158 16.08 6.41 -6.75
N TYR A 159 16.06 5.09 -6.90
CA TYR A 159 16.25 4.44 -8.19
C TYR A 159 15.12 4.78 -9.17
N MET A 160 13.86 4.77 -8.72
CA MET A 160 12.73 5.16 -9.56
C MET A 160 12.80 6.63 -9.99
N LEU A 161 13.27 7.52 -9.13
CA LEU A 161 13.53 8.92 -9.49
C LEU A 161 14.61 9.04 -10.57
N ASP A 162 15.65 8.21 -10.51
CA ASP A 162 16.69 8.19 -11.53
C ASP A 162 16.15 7.67 -12.86
N VAL A 163 15.44 6.53 -12.87
CA VAL A 163 14.78 5.96 -14.06
C VAL A 163 13.91 7.00 -14.77
N ALA A 164 13.11 7.75 -14.00
CA ALA A 164 12.23 8.79 -14.53
C ALA A 164 12.97 9.90 -15.30
N THR A 165 14.26 10.11 -15.00
CA THR A 165 15.09 11.17 -15.64
C THR A 165 16.06 10.61 -16.69
N THR A 166 16.69 9.46 -16.42
CA THR A 166 17.71 8.86 -17.29
C THR A 166 17.11 8.05 -18.42
N THR A 167 15.89 7.54 -18.25
CA THR A 167 15.18 6.74 -19.25
C THR A 167 13.76 7.26 -19.49
N PRO A 168 13.60 8.50 -20.01
CA PRO A 168 12.29 9.15 -20.14
C PRO A 168 11.35 8.49 -21.17
N HIS A 169 11.83 7.47 -21.89
CA HIS A 169 11.01 6.63 -22.75
C HIS A 169 10.23 5.55 -21.97
N ILE A 170 10.50 5.37 -20.67
CA ILE A 170 9.74 4.51 -19.76
C ILE A 170 8.80 5.41 -18.96
N ASN A 171 7.49 5.25 -19.15
CA ASN A 171 6.48 6.04 -18.46
C ASN A 171 6.29 5.49 -17.03
N THR A 172 7.02 6.04 -16.06
CA THR A 172 6.94 5.58 -14.66
C THR A 172 5.87 6.31 -13.85
N ALA A 173 5.18 5.59 -12.97
CA ALA A 173 4.37 6.14 -11.88
C ALA A 173 4.72 5.42 -10.57
N VAL A 174 5.02 6.16 -9.50
CA VAL A 174 5.27 5.65 -8.15
C VAL A 174 4.04 5.96 -7.30
N VAL A 175 3.37 4.93 -6.80
CA VAL A 175 2.20 5.05 -5.91
C VAL A 175 2.68 4.92 -4.46
N ILE A 176 2.36 5.91 -3.63
CA ILE A 176 2.87 6.10 -2.28
C ILE A 176 1.68 6.10 -1.30
N PRO A 177 1.17 4.91 -0.92
CA PRO A 177 0.08 4.82 0.02
C PRO A 177 0.53 5.09 1.46
N PRO A 178 -0.29 5.76 2.29
CA PRO A 178 -0.03 5.95 3.70
C PRO A 178 -0.56 4.73 4.48
N MET A 179 -1.30 4.90 5.59
CA MET A 179 -1.97 3.79 6.25
C MET A 179 -3.08 3.22 5.37
N ILE A 180 -2.97 1.95 4.96
CA ILE A 180 -3.98 1.29 4.14
C ILE A 180 -4.90 0.46 5.05
N TYR A 181 -6.22 0.62 4.90
CA TYR A 181 -7.22 -0.07 5.72
C TYR A 181 -8.38 -0.65 4.90
N GLY A 182 -9.26 -1.38 5.59
CA GLY A 182 -10.45 -1.98 5.01
C GLY A 182 -10.28 -3.42 4.52
N PRO A 183 -11.38 -4.16 4.30
CA PRO A 183 -11.32 -5.53 3.80
C PRO A 183 -10.97 -5.57 2.30
N GLY A 184 -9.88 -6.26 1.97
CA GLY A 184 -9.48 -6.52 0.59
C GLY A 184 -10.36 -7.58 -0.07
N ARG A 185 -10.46 -7.56 -1.41
CA ARG A 185 -11.28 -8.49 -2.22
C ARG A 185 -10.47 -9.53 -2.99
N GLY A 186 -9.14 -9.50 -2.85
CA GLY A 186 -8.24 -10.49 -3.46
C GLY A 186 -8.41 -11.89 -2.85
N PRO A 187 -8.00 -12.96 -3.55
CA PRO A 187 -8.27 -14.34 -3.13
C PRO A 187 -7.35 -14.88 -2.04
N VAL A 188 -6.31 -14.13 -1.64
CA VAL A 188 -5.28 -14.62 -0.70
C VAL A 188 -5.20 -13.76 0.57
N ASN A 189 -4.64 -12.55 0.49
CA ASN A 189 -4.53 -11.67 1.66
C ASN A 189 -5.57 -10.55 1.57
N GLN A 190 -6.47 -10.49 2.54
CA GLN A 190 -7.54 -9.49 2.64
C GLN A 190 -7.39 -8.57 3.86
N ARG A 191 -6.32 -8.77 4.66
CA ARG A 191 -6.11 -8.10 5.94
C ARG A 191 -4.98 -7.07 5.83
N SER A 192 -5.25 -5.85 6.29
CA SER A 192 -4.24 -4.80 6.46
C SER A 192 -3.32 -5.05 7.66
N VAL A 193 -2.36 -4.15 7.89
CA VAL A 193 -1.29 -4.33 8.89
C VAL A 193 -1.50 -3.44 10.12
N GLN A 194 -1.42 -2.11 9.97
CA GLN A 194 -1.27 -1.19 11.12
C GLN A 194 -2.47 -1.26 12.09
N LEU A 195 -3.68 -0.98 11.63
CA LEU A 195 -4.86 -0.99 12.49
C LEU A 195 -5.14 -2.38 13.10
N PRO A 196 -5.18 -3.48 12.32
CA PRO A 196 -5.44 -4.81 12.88
C PRO A 196 -4.37 -5.28 13.86
N ASN A 197 -3.08 -4.97 13.63
CA ASN A 197 -2.02 -5.38 14.56
C ASN A 197 -2.11 -4.63 15.89
N LEU A 198 -2.40 -3.32 15.86
CA LEU A 198 -2.61 -2.53 17.08
C LEU A 198 -3.83 -3.02 17.87
N ALA A 199 -4.94 -3.30 17.18
CA ALA A 199 -6.15 -3.86 17.80
C ALA A 199 -5.88 -5.24 18.41
N ARG A 200 -5.24 -6.14 17.66
CA ARG A 200 -4.92 -7.48 18.12
C ARG A 200 -4.03 -7.47 19.36
N GLU A 201 -3.00 -6.64 19.38
CA GLU A 201 -2.08 -6.57 20.51
C GLU A 201 -2.74 -5.91 21.73
N THR A 202 -3.59 -4.91 21.52
CA THR A 202 -4.44 -4.32 22.57
C THR A 202 -5.30 -5.40 23.24
N LEU A 203 -5.95 -6.25 22.45
CA LEU A 203 -6.82 -7.32 22.96
C LEU A 203 -6.04 -8.39 23.72
N LYS A 204 -4.86 -8.79 23.24
CA LYS A 204 -3.99 -9.76 23.92
C LYS A 204 -3.50 -9.25 25.28
N ARG A 205 -3.09 -7.98 25.32
CA ARG A 205 -2.62 -7.32 26.54
C ARG A 205 -3.76 -6.93 27.48
N ARG A 206 -5.01 -6.92 26.97
CA ARG A 206 -6.19 -6.36 27.64
C ARG A 206 -6.00 -4.93 28.09
N ARG A 207 -5.19 -4.17 27.33
CA ARG A 207 -4.86 -2.77 27.61
C ARG A 207 -4.44 -2.09 26.32
N ALA A 208 -5.09 -0.99 25.97
CA ALA A 208 -4.71 -0.19 24.82
C ALA A 208 -3.43 0.58 25.12
N PHE A 209 -2.69 0.93 24.06
CA PHE A 209 -1.40 1.55 24.19
C PHE A 209 -1.04 2.40 22.98
N GLN A 210 -0.12 3.34 23.19
CA GLN A 210 0.43 4.22 22.16
C GLN A 210 1.93 4.43 22.40
N VAL A 211 2.65 4.90 21.39
CA VAL A 211 4.05 5.29 21.53
C VAL A 211 4.14 6.79 21.88
N GLY A 212 4.84 7.09 22.97
CA GLY A 212 4.97 8.46 23.51
C GLY A 212 3.60 9.18 23.62
N PRO A 213 3.53 10.48 23.32
CA PRO A 213 2.28 11.24 23.46
C PRO A 213 1.23 10.85 22.41
N GLY A 214 1.56 10.03 21.40
CA GLY A 214 0.63 9.54 20.37
C GLY A 214 0.07 10.63 19.44
N GLU A 215 0.60 11.85 19.50
CA GLU A 215 0.20 13.01 18.71
C GLU A 215 0.60 12.91 17.23
N SER A 216 1.55 12.02 16.91
CA SER A 216 1.94 11.73 15.54
C SER A 216 0.74 11.35 14.69
N ARG A 217 0.71 11.77 13.42
CA ARG A 217 -0.45 11.59 12.53
C ARG A 217 -0.09 10.89 11.24
N TRP A 218 -0.99 10.01 10.81
CA TRP A 218 -0.89 9.35 9.51
C TRP A 218 -2.15 9.60 8.70
N SER A 219 -1.96 9.99 7.44
CA SER A 219 -3.00 9.91 6.45
C SER A 219 -3.42 8.45 6.23
N SER A 220 -4.63 8.25 5.73
CA SER A 220 -5.19 6.92 5.52
C SER A 220 -5.87 6.81 4.16
N ILE A 221 -5.96 5.58 3.65
CA ILE A 221 -6.73 5.24 2.45
C ILE A 221 -7.33 3.85 2.55
N HIS A 222 -8.59 3.70 2.13
CA HIS A 222 -9.21 2.39 1.98
C HIS A 222 -8.58 1.62 0.80
N VAL A 223 -8.30 0.32 0.94
CA VAL A 223 -7.61 -0.46 -0.10
C VAL A 223 -8.33 -0.45 -1.45
N ARG A 224 -9.66 -0.38 -1.44
CA ARG A 224 -10.47 -0.35 -2.67
C ARG A 224 -10.39 0.99 -3.40
N ASP A 225 -10.17 2.08 -2.67
CA ASP A 225 -9.92 3.41 -3.22
C ASP A 225 -8.51 3.50 -3.79
N LEU A 226 -7.52 2.88 -3.12
CA LEU A 226 -6.17 2.74 -3.65
C LEU A 226 -6.16 1.94 -4.95
N SER A 227 -6.89 0.82 -5.01
CA SER A 227 -7.04 0.02 -6.22
C SER A 227 -7.63 0.81 -7.38
N GLN A 228 -8.59 1.72 -7.12
CA GLN A 228 -9.16 2.59 -8.16
C GLN A 228 -8.10 3.52 -8.75
N ILE A 229 -7.24 4.14 -7.93
CA ILE A 229 -6.11 4.97 -8.43
C ILE A 229 -5.21 4.16 -9.37
N ILE A 230 -4.86 2.93 -8.98
CA ILE A 230 -3.98 2.07 -9.79
C ILE A 230 -4.69 1.66 -11.10
N VAL A 231 -5.98 1.32 -11.07
CA VAL A 231 -6.76 1.03 -12.29
C VAL A 231 -6.81 2.24 -13.21
N ARG A 232 -7.04 3.46 -12.70
CA ARG A 232 -7.02 4.68 -13.51
C ARG A 232 -5.68 4.91 -14.19
N LEU A 233 -4.57 4.61 -13.52
CA LEU A 233 -3.24 4.67 -14.14
C LEU A 233 -3.10 3.63 -15.26
N VAL A 234 -3.62 2.42 -15.08
CA VAL A 234 -3.64 1.39 -16.13
C VAL A 234 -4.49 1.86 -17.33
N GLU A 235 -5.70 2.37 -17.11
CA GLU A 235 -6.56 2.92 -18.16
C GLU A 235 -5.81 4.02 -18.96
N LYS A 236 -5.15 4.96 -18.26
CA LYS A 236 -4.32 6.01 -18.87
C LYS A 236 -3.14 5.48 -19.67
N ALA A 237 -2.52 4.39 -19.20
CA ALA A 237 -1.45 3.72 -19.94
C ALA A 237 -1.99 3.06 -21.23
N VAL A 238 -3.18 2.46 -21.18
CA VAL A 238 -3.82 1.82 -22.33
C VAL A 238 -4.26 2.86 -23.38
N GLU A 239 -4.70 4.04 -22.97
CA GLU A 239 -4.99 5.16 -23.88
C GLU A 239 -3.77 5.59 -24.71
N GLY A 240 -2.54 5.33 -24.22
CA GLY A 240 -1.30 5.57 -24.95
C GLY A 240 -0.97 7.05 -25.19
N ARG A 241 -1.73 7.99 -24.61
CA ARG A 241 -1.49 9.43 -24.76
C ARG A 241 -0.32 9.85 -23.88
N LYS A 242 0.65 10.55 -24.48
CA LYS A 242 1.73 11.18 -23.72
C LYS A 242 1.17 12.37 -22.94
N GLU A 243 0.81 12.12 -21.70
CA GLU A 243 0.43 13.16 -20.74
C GLU A 243 1.61 13.43 -19.80
N GLU A 244 2.35 14.51 -20.06
CA GLU A 244 3.59 14.87 -19.32
C GLU A 244 3.39 14.98 -17.80
N ASN A 245 2.16 15.26 -17.36
CA ASN A 245 1.83 15.43 -15.94
C ASN A 245 1.48 14.12 -15.21
N LEU A 246 1.31 13.00 -15.92
CA LEU A 246 0.94 11.71 -15.32
C LEU A 246 2.14 10.81 -15.02
N TRP A 247 3.22 10.95 -15.78
CA TRP A 247 4.29 9.96 -15.85
C TRP A 247 5.67 10.56 -15.59
N GLY A 248 6.68 9.70 -15.45
CA GLY A 248 8.08 10.11 -15.36
C GLY A 248 8.34 11.02 -14.15
N PRO A 249 9.05 12.15 -14.31
CA PRO A 249 9.40 13.04 -13.21
C PRO A 249 8.21 13.69 -12.47
N ARG A 250 7.00 13.60 -13.02
CA ARG A 250 5.74 14.06 -12.40
C ARG A 250 4.88 12.91 -11.85
N GLY A 251 5.30 11.66 -12.03
CA GLY A 251 4.53 10.47 -11.68
C GLY A 251 4.64 10.02 -10.22
N LEU A 252 4.58 10.90 -9.20
CA LEU A 252 4.66 10.52 -7.78
C LEU A 252 3.31 10.66 -7.04
N TYR A 253 2.57 9.58 -6.84
CA TYR A 253 1.19 9.52 -6.32
C TYR A 253 1.08 9.29 -4.82
N PHE A 254 0.90 10.38 -4.08
CA PHE A 254 0.28 10.28 -2.77
C PHE A 254 -1.18 9.88 -2.91
N THR A 255 -1.66 9.12 -1.92
CA THR A 255 -3.03 8.59 -1.94
C THR A 255 -3.78 8.87 -0.65
N GLY A 256 -3.34 9.83 0.18
CA GLY A 256 -4.02 10.14 1.44
C GLY A 256 -5.41 10.74 1.25
N VAL A 257 -6.37 10.23 2.03
CA VAL A 257 -7.78 10.65 2.03
C VAL A 257 -8.19 11.23 3.37
N GLY A 258 -8.08 10.44 4.45
CA GLY A 258 -8.30 10.88 5.82
C GLY A 258 -6.99 11.05 6.57
N GLU A 259 -7.04 11.54 7.81
CA GLU A 259 -5.89 11.65 8.72
C GLU A 259 -6.38 11.51 10.17
N LEU A 260 -5.69 10.69 10.96
CA LEU A 260 -5.90 10.57 12.41
C LEU A 260 -4.57 10.65 13.14
N SER A 261 -4.60 11.13 14.40
CA SER A 261 -3.49 10.87 15.31
C SER A 261 -3.50 9.41 15.77
N LEU A 262 -2.32 8.91 16.12
CA LEU A 262 -2.20 7.56 16.64
C LEU A 262 -2.82 7.41 18.04
N SER A 263 -2.88 8.48 18.85
CA SER A 263 -3.61 8.51 20.11
C SER A 263 -5.12 8.39 19.89
N GLU A 264 -5.66 9.01 18.84
CA GLU A 264 -7.08 8.91 18.50
C GLU A 264 -7.44 7.49 18.03
N ILE A 265 -6.60 6.87 17.20
CA ILE A 265 -6.78 5.46 16.80
C ILE A 265 -6.77 4.54 18.03
N SER A 266 -5.79 4.72 18.93
CA SER A 266 -5.65 3.90 20.14
C SER A 266 -6.85 4.06 21.08
N THR A 267 -7.34 5.29 21.25
CA THR A 267 -8.53 5.61 22.06
C THR A 267 -9.80 4.99 21.47
N ARG A 268 -9.95 5.02 20.14
CA ARG A 268 -11.09 4.40 19.44
C ARG A 268 -11.06 2.88 19.56
N ILE A 269 -9.88 2.25 19.44
CA ILE A 269 -9.70 0.82 19.70
C ILE A 269 -10.07 0.47 21.15
N ALA A 270 -9.54 1.23 22.13
CA ALA A 270 -9.83 1.02 23.54
C ALA A 270 -11.33 1.09 23.84
N SER A 271 -11.99 2.12 23.32
CA SER A 271 -13.44 2.33 23.48
C SER A 271 -14.27 1.25 22.83
N ALA A 272 -13.92 0.80 21.61
CA ALA A 272 -14.60 -0.30 20.94
C ALA A 272 -14.42 -1.62 21.71
N ALA A 273 -13.22 -1.90 22.23
CA ALA A 273 -12.95 -3.13 22.97
C ALA A 273 -13.61 -3.14 24.36
N ALA A 274 -13.61 -2.02 25.08
CA ALA A 274 -14.33 -1.85 26.34
C ALA A 274 -15.85 -2.01 26.14
N SER A 275 -16.42 -1.41 25.09
CA SER A 275 -17.85 -1.55 24.76
C SER A 275 -18.25 -3.00 24.44
N ALA A 276 -17.30 -3.81 23.97
CA ALA A 276 -17.48 -5.23 23.73
C ALA A 276 -17.17 -6.11 24.96
N ASN A 277 -16.93 -5.52 26.13
CA ASN A 277 -16.49 -6.19 27.37
C ASN A 277 -15.18 -6.98 27.22
N LEU A 278 -14.31 -6.57 26.29
CA LEU A 278 -13.00 -7.21 26.07
C LEU A 278 -11.88 -6.56 26.90
N LEU A 279 -12.08 -5.31 27.31
CA LEU A 279 -11.24 -4.54 28.24
C LEU A 279 -12.08 -4.06 29.43
N SER A 280 -11.45 -3.82 30.58
CA SER A 280 -12.10 -3.30 31.79
C SER A 280 -12.41 -1.79 31.73
N ASP A 281 -11.62 -1.05 30.96
CA ASP A 281 -11.75 0.39 30.73
C ASP A 281 -11.23 0.75 29.34
N ASN A 282 -11.31 2.03 28.98
CA ASN A 282 -10.83 2.58 27.71
C ASN A 282 -9.54 3.40 27.85
N SER A 283 -8.77 3.20 28.91
CA SER A 283 -7.48 3.89 29.10
C SER A 283 -6.45 3.44 28.08
N VAL A 284 -5.59 4.38 27.68
CA VAL A 284 -4.48 4.14 26.74
C VAL A 284 -3.18 4.36 27.49
N GLU A 285 -2.35 3.31 27.53
CA GLU A 285 -1.02 3.37 28.13
C GLU A 285 -0.01 4.00 27.17
N GLU A 286 0.73 5.00 27.64
CA GLU A 286 1.90 5.51 26.94
C GLU A 286 3.09 4.57 27.17
N LEU A 287 3.71 4.11 26.09
CA LEU A 287 4.93 3.33 26.08
C LEU A 287 6.06 4.11 25.42
N ASP A 288 7.29 3.87 25.86
CA ASP A 288 8.45 4.33 25.12
C ASP A 288 8.61 3.57 23.79
N ALA A 289 9.51 4.06 22.93
CA ALA A 289 9.70 3.52 21.60
C ALA A 289 10.18 2.05 21.60
N ASP A 290 11.03 1.66 22.55
CA ASP A 290 11.62 0.32 22.61
C ASP A 290 10.60 -0.70 23.12
N GLN A 291 9.83 -0.32 24.15
CA GLN A 291 8.70 -1.08 24.65
C GLN A 291 7.67 -1.30 23.54
N PHE A 292 7.32 -0.25 22.80
CA PHE A 292 6.35 -0.35 21.72
C PHE A 292 6.85 -1.25 20.57
N GLU A 293 8.10 -1.08 20.14
CA GLU A 293 8.74 -1.88 19.08
C GLU A 293 8.80 -3.38 19.45
N SER A 294 9.01 -3.69 20.75
CA SER A 294 9.04 -5.08 21.23
C SER A 294 7.70 -5.82 21.08
N LEU A 295 6.59 -5.06 21.11
CA LEU A 295 5.23 -5.60 20.96
C LEU A 295 4.79 -5.62 19.51
N LEU A 296 5.15 -4.58 18.76
CA LEU A 296 4.81 -4.39 17.36
C LEU A 296 6.09 -4.11 16.56
N PRO A 297 6.63 -5.11 15.84
CA PRO A 297 7.80 -4.90 14.98
C PRO A 297 7.55 -3.77 13.96
N HIS A 298 8.55 -2.90 13.79
CA HIS A 298 8.48 -1.64 13.05
C HIS A 298 7.52 -0.60 13.62
N GLY A 299 7.07 -0.79 14.86
CA GLY A 299 6.07 0.04 15.53
C GLY A 299 6.54 1.48 15.75
N ASN A 300 7.81 1.70 16.02
CA ASN A 300 8.36 3.05 16.18
C ASN A 300 8.20 3.88 14.89
N VAL A 301 8.37 3.26 13.72
CA VAL A 301 8.13 3.93 12.44
C VAL A 301 6.63 4.05 12.17
N LEU A 302 5.90 2.93 12.25
CA LEU A 302 4.51 2.88 11.81
C LEU A 302 3.52 3.65 12.69
N TYR A 303 3.86 3.90 13.95
CA TYR A 303 2.98 4.57 14.90
C TYR A 303 3.65 5.77 15.59
N GLY A 304 4.97 5.93 15.44
CA GLY A 304 5.71 6.98 16.13
C GLY A 304 6.11 8.16 15.24
N THR A 305 5.98 8.07 13.91
CA THR A 305 6.36 9.15 12.98
C THR A 305 5.14 9.81 12.34
N ASN A 306 5.34 10.88 11.57
CA ASN A 306 4.27 11.57 10.86
C ASN A 306 4.29 11.27 9.35
N VAL A 307 3.12 10.97 8.80
CA VAL A 307 2.91 10.77 7.35
C VAL A 307 1.66 11.55 6.96
N ARG A 308 1.85 12.80 6.52
CA ARG A 308 0.73 13.73 6.32
C ARG A 308 0.73 14.26 4.89
N TYR A 309 -0.18 13.76 4.06
CA TYR A 309 -0.34 14.20 2.67
C TYR A 309 -1.71 13.85 2.09
N GLY A 310 -2.10 14.54 1.02
CA GLY A 310 -3.33 14.28 0.26
C GLY A 310 -3.10 13.69 -1.13
N ALA A 311 -4.13 13.09 -1.71
CA ALA A 311 -4.14 12.54 -3.07
C ALA A 311 -4.44 13.57 -4.18
N SER A 312 -3.87 14.76 -4.11
CA SER A 312 -4.24 15.90 -4.97
C SER A 312 -4.04 15.61 -6.45
N ARG A 313 -2.95 14.95 -6.84
CA ARG A 313 -2.65 14.65 -8.25
C ARG A 313 -3.54 13.54 -8.81
N ALA A 314 -3.92 12.55 -7.99
CA ALA A 314 -4.92 11.56 -8.39
C ALA A 314 -6.26 12.24 -8.70
N ARG A 315 -6.74 13.12 -7.81
CA ARG A 315 -7.98 13.89 -8.03
C ARG A 315 -7.91 14.72 -9.31
N ARG A 316 -6.79 15.43 -9.52
CA ARG A 316 -6.64 16.35 -10.66
C ARG A 316 -6.49 15.66 -12.01
N HIS A 317 -5.76 14.55 -12.08
CA HIS A 317 -5.35 13.98 -13.37
C HIS A 317 -5.92 12.60 -13.68
N LEU A 318 -6.51 11.92 -12.69
CA LEU A 318 -7.10 10.59 -12.88
C LEU A 318 -8.62 10.57 -12.75
N ASP A 319 -9.26 11.74 -12.61
CA ASP A 319 -10.72 11.86 -12.39
C ASP A 319 -11.18 10.89 -11.28
N TRP A 320 -10.45 10.94 -10.17
CA TRP A 320 -10.59 10.01 -9.06
C TRP A 320 -11.05 10.76 -7.81
N GLU A 321 -12.02 10.19 -7.12
CA GLU A 321 -12.45 10.62 -5.80
C GLU A 321 -12.64 9.37 -4.91
N PRO A 322 -12.37 9.46 -3.60
CA PRO A 322 -12.59 8.36 -2.67
C PRO A 322 -14.08 8.06 -2.54
N LYS A 323 -14.42 6.77 -2.42
CA LYS A 323 -15.81 6.30 -2.36
C LYS A 323 -16.12 5.46 -1.13
N GLU A 324 -15.09 5.01 -0.43
CA GLU A 324 -15.25 4.11 0.71
C GLU A 324 -15.33 4.91 2.02
N GLU A 325 -15.78 4.23 3.08
CA GLU A 325 -15.88 4.77 4.43
C GLU A 325 -14.52 5.22 4.99
N ASN A 326 -14.53 6.19 5.90
CA ASN A 326 -13.31 6.68 6.54
C ASN A 326 -12.73 5.66 7.54
N LEU A 327 -11.46 5.82 7.90
CA LEU A 327 -10.75 4.90 8.79
C LEU A 327 -11.49 4.71 10.12
N GLU A 328 -11.99 5.80 10.71
CA GLU A 328 -12.73 5.87 11.97
C GLU A 328 -13.91 4.90 12.01
N GLU A 329 -14.64 4.81 10.90
CA GLU A 329 -15.86 4.00 10.75
C GLU A 329 -15.53 2.50 10.78
N THR A 330 -14.31 2.13 10.35
CA THR A 330 -13.86 0.72 10.30
C THR A 330 -13.23 0.19 11.58
N ILE A 331 -12.90 1.05 12.55
CA ILE A 331 -12.12 0.65 13.76
C ILE A 331 -12.88 -0.37 14.59
N SER A 332 -14.17 -0.14 14.85
CA SER A 332 -14.99 -1.06 15.65
C SER A 332 -15.10 -2.45 15.00
N ALA A 333 -15.37 -2.49 13.69
CA ALA A 333 -15.42 -3.74 12.94
C ALA A 333 -14.07 -4.48 12.95
N THR A 334 -12.96 -3.75 12.88
CA THR A 334 -11.61 -4.32 12.96
C THR A 334 -11.34 -4.93 14.33
N VAL A 335 -11.72 -4.25 15.42
CA VAL A 335 -11.60 -4.80 16.79
C VAL A 335 -12.41 -6.09 16.93
N GLN A 336 -13.65 -6.11 16.44
CA GLN A 336 -14.48 -7.32 16.47
C GLN A 336 -13.87 -8.47 15.65
N ALA A 337 -13.33 -8.18 14.47
CA ALA A 337 -12.67 -9.18 13.63
C ALA A 337 -11.44 -9.79 14.32
N GLU A 338 -10.59 -8.96 14.93
CA GLU A 338 -9.42 -9.46 15.66
C GLU A 338 -9.81 -10.21 16.94
N ALA A 339 -10.87 -9.78 17.64
CA ALA A 339 -11.40 -10.51 18.79
C ALA A 339 -11.91 -11.90 18.40
N LYS A 340 -12.61 -12.03 17.27
CA LYS A 340 -13.03 -13.34 16.71
C LYS A 340 -11.81 -14.19 16.35
N ASN A 341 -10.81 -13.61 15.69
CA ASN A 341 -9.56 -14.31 15.32
C ASN A 341 -8.77 -14.81 16.54
N LEU A 342 -8.90 -14.14 17.69
CA LEU A 342 -8.33 -14.55 18.97
C LEU A 342 -9.23 -15.50 19.78
N GLY A 343 -10.42 -15.83 19.29
CA GLY A 343 -11.40 -16.65 20.02
C GLY A 343 -12.03 -15.96 21.23
N LEU A 344 -11.98 -14.63 21.30
CA LEU A 344 -12.55 -13.83 22.39
C LEU A 344 -14.04 -13.51 22.20
N LEU A 345 -14.55 -13.64 20.97
CA LEU A 345 -15.97 -13.52 20.64
C LEU A 345 -16.42 -14.78 19.91
N HIS A 346 -17.51 -15.40 20.35
CA HIS A 346 -18.13 -16.52 19.64
C HIS A 346 -18.95 -16.01 18.46
N THR A 347 -18.87 -16.71 17.32
CA THR A 347 -19.84 -16.56 16.25
C THR A 347 -21.15 -17.19 16.72
N SER A 348 -22.20 -16.38 16.90
CA SER A 348 -23.55 -16.94 16.87
C SER A 348 -23.79 -17.44 15.45
N GLU A 349 -23.55 -18.73 15.20
CA GLU A 349 -24.22 -19.39 14.08
C GLU A 349 -25.71 -19.30 14.40
N SER A 350 -26.46 -18.57 13.56
CA SER A 350 -27.91 -18.64 13.59
C SER A 350 -28.30 -20.12 13.48
N PRO A 351 -29.12 -20.68 14.39
CA PRO A 351 -29.60 -22.02 14.21
C PRO A 351 -30.42 -22.04 12.93
N ASN A 352 -29.97 -22.81 11.94
CA ASN A 352 -30.78 -23.16 10.79
C ASN A 352 -32.11 -23.68 11.31
N HIS A 353 -33.19 -22.95 11.02
CA HIS A 353 -34.54 -23.44 11.25
C HIS A 353 -34.71 -24.74 10.46
N LEU A 354 -35.07 -25.79 11.21
CA LEU A 354 -35.42 -27.14 10.78
C LEU A 354 -36.46 -27.16 9.66
#